data_AF-A0A9E1W076-F1
#
_entry.id   AF-A0A9E1W076-F1
#
_cell.length_a   1.000
_cell.length_b   1.000
_cell.length_c   1.000
_cell.angle_alpha   90.00
_cell.angle_beta   90.00
_cell.angle_gamma   90.00
#
_symmetry.space_group_name_H-M   'P 1'
#
loop_
_entity.id
_entity.type
_entity.pdbx_description
1 polymer ?
#
loop_
_entity_poly.entity_id
_entity_poly.type
_entity_poly.pdbx_seq_one_letter_code
_entity_poly.pdbx_strand_id
1 'polypeptide(L)'
;MSKKDIQFLIGLTRKCGEAICDAGTFEERNSQYLVMKWKYQGNEFVHKFPGLTKTTTVNYQYHQLRKNLRANGMGPPNEFSMDFKSSAEQQKLLEELWVYLGTDEEGQTPYGGEVDRG
;
A
#
# COMPACT_ATOMS: atom_id res chain seq x y z
N MET A 1 2.83 -13.28 -18.64
CA MET A 1 3.03 -13.53 -17.19
C MET A 1 3.27 -12.19 -16.53
N SER A 2 2.26 -11.62 -15.89
CA SER A 2 2.33 -10.28 -15.28
C SER A 2 3.31 -10.31 -14.10
N LYS A 3 4.55 -9.90 -14.37
CA LYS A 3 5.58 -9.71 -13.35
C LYS A 3 5.04 -8.67 -12.36
N LYS A 4 4.66 -9.10 -11.15
CA LYS A 4 4.46 -8.19 -10.02
C LYS A 4 5.75 -7.39 -9.88
N ASP A 5 5.74 -6.13 -10.31
CA ASP A 5 6.94 -5.31 -10.45
C ASP A 5 6.96 -4.27 -9.34
N ILE A 6 8.01 -4.30 -8.52
CA ILE A 6 8.17 -3.38 -7.39
C ILE A 6 8.27 -1.94 -7.91
N GLN A 7 8.87 -1.69 -9.08
CA GLN A 7 8.98 -0.34 -9.63
C GLN A 7 7.60 0.19 -10.06
N PHE A 8 6.75 -0.67 -10.63
CA PHE A 8 5.38 -0.29 -10.96
C PHE A 8 4.55 -0.02 -9.71
N LEU A 9 4.68 -0.86 -8.68
CA LEU A 9 4.03 -0.66 -7.38
C LEU A 9 4.46 0.68 -6.74
N ILE A 10 5.76 0.99 -6.76
CA ILE A 10 6.32 2.27 -6.32
C ILE A 10 5.68 3.42 -7.09
N GLY A 11 5.60 3.33 -8.41
CA GLY A 11 5.00 4.36 -9.27
C GLY A 11 3.53 4.62 -8.98
N LEU A 12 2.73 3.54 -8.79
CA LEU A 12 1.32 3.65 -8.40
C LEU A 12 1.17 4.26 -7.01
N THR A 13 1.97 3.80 -6.05
CA THR A 13 1.97 4.29 -4.67
C THR A 13 2.31 5.77 -4.63
N ARG A 14 3.30 6.21 -5.42
CA ARG A 14 3.68 7.62 -5.58
C ARG A 14 2.51 8.45 -6.13
N LYS A 15 1.94 8.05 -7.27
CA LYS A 15 0.80 8.75 -7.89
C LYS A 15 -0.39 8.85 -6.94
N CYS A 16 -0.69 7.77 -6.24
CA CYS A 16 -1.78 7.72 -5.28
C CYS A 16 -1.48 8.68 -4.12
N GLY A 17 -0.30 8.58 -3.51
CA GLY A 17 0.16 9.47 -2.44
C GLY A 17 0.11 10.95 -2.84
N GLU A 18 0.73 11.34 -3.96
CA GLU A 18 0.71 12.72 -4.45
C GLU A 18 -0.71 13.24 -4.73
N ALA A 19 -1.60 12.38 -5.19
CA ALA A 19 -2.97 12.77 -5.48
C ALA A 19 -3.81 12.92 -4.21
N ILE A 20 -3.70 12.01 -3.24
CA ILE A 20 -4.60 11.93 -2.08
C ILE A 20 -4.05 12.62 -0.83
N CYS A 21 -2.74 12.81 -0.71
CA CYS A 21 -2.13 13.33 0.51
C CYS A 21 -2.56 14.76 0.81
N ASP A 22 -2.47 15.13 2.09
CA ASP A 22 -2.56 16.51 2.53
C ASP A 22 -1.45 17.36 1.87
N ALA A 23 -1.81 18.57 1.42
CA ALA A 23 -0.92 19.44 0.68
C ALA A 23 0.40 19.71 1.44
N GLY A 24 1.53 19.42 0.80
CA GLY A 24 2.87 19.60 1.37
C GLY A 24 3.31 18.53 2.37
N THR A 25 2.58 17.42 2.50
CA THR A 25 2.95 16.32 3.42
C THR A 25 3.63 15.14 2.73
N PHE A 26 3.54 15.05 1.40
CA PHE A 26 4.22 14.01 0.63
C PHE A 26 5.73 14.21 0.68
N GLU A 27 6.43 13.20 1.18
CA GLU A 27 7.88 13.16 1.22
C GLU A 27 8.38 11.79 0.76
N GLU A 28 9.37 11.84 -0.13
CA GLU A 28 10.08 10.67 -0.59
C GLU A 28 11.55 10.78 -0.23
N ARG A 29 12.08 9.74 0.41
CA ARG A 29 13.50 9.64 0.72
C ARG A 29 14.07 8.38 0.11
N ASN A 30 15.03 8.58 -0.79
CA ASN A 30 15.79 7.50 -1.41
C ASN A 30 17.16 7.39 -0.72
N SER A 31 17.46 6.24 -0.12
CA SER A 31 18.78 5.94 0.44
C SER A 31 19.14 4.49 0.11
N GLN A 32 19.19 3.60 1.11
CA GLN A 32 19.31 2.14 0.90
C GLN A 32 17.95 1.46 0.65
N TYR A 33 16.89 2.17 1.00
CA TYR A 33 15.48 1.81 0.85
C TYR A 33 14.76 3.04 0.28
N LEU A 34 13.70 2.82 -0.49
CA LEU A 34 12.83 3.90 -0.91
C LEU A 34 11.74 4.05 0.14
N VAL A 35 11.81 5.12 0.94
CA VAL A 35 10.83 5.43 1.97
C VAL A 35 9.87 6.48 1.43
N MET A 36 8.59 6.13 1.34
CA MET A 36 7.52 7.06 1.04
C MET A 36 6.75 7.34 2.31
N LYS A 37 6.56 8.62 2.62
CA LYS A 37 5.70 9.06 3.70
C LYS A 37 4.79 10.17 3.23
N TRP A 38 3.55 10.16 3.71
CA TRP A 38 2.59 11.23 3.49
C TRP A 38 1.54 11.20 4.58
N LYS A 39 0.72 12.26 4.68
CA LYS A 39 -0.42 12.28 5.58
C LYS A 39 -1.73 12.33 4.81
N TYR A 40 -2.76 11.71 5.37
CA TYR A 40 -4.11 11.77 4.86
C TYR A 40 -5.08 11.92 6.02
N GLN A 41 -5.80 13.04 6.05
CA GLN A 41 -6.76 13.37 7.11
C GLN A 41 -6.13 13.30 8.51
N GLY A 42 -4.84 13.66 8.62
CA GLY A 42 -4.08 13.58 9.87
C GLY A 42 -3.48 12.22 10.20
N ASN A 43 -3.81 11.15 9.46
CA ASN A 43 -3.14 9.86 9.59
C ASN A 43 -1.83 9.84 8.82
N GLU A 44 -0.78 9.29 9.42
CA GLU A 44 0.52 9.17 8.78
C GLU A 44 0.67 7.83 8.06
N PHE A 45 0.92 7.91 6.76
CA PHE A 45 1.34 6.79 5.95
C PHE A 45 2.85 6.79 5.87
N VAL A 46 3.46 5.66 6.22
CA VAL A 46 4.89 5.42 6.00
C VAL A 46 5.04 4.03 5.42
N HIS A 47 5.66 3.94 4.25
CA HIS A 47 6.00 2.67 3.64
C HIS A 47 7.46 2.65 3.19
N LYS A 48 8.11 1.51 3.43
CA LYS A 48 9.53 1.32 3.15
C LYS A 48 9.67 0.22 2.10
N PHE A 49 9.90 0.63 0.86
CA PHE A 49 10.19 -0.29 -0.21
C PHE A 49 11.65 -0.78 -0.12
N PRO A 50 11.89 -2.07 -0.37
CA PRO A 50 13.23 -2.63 -0.44
C PRO A 50 13.99 -1.98 -1.59
N GLY A 51 15.26 -1.64 -1.36
CA GLY A 51 16.15 -1.28 -2.46
C GLY A 51 16.28 -2.44 -3.44
N LEU A 52 16.65 -2.12 -4.69
CA LEU A 52 16.83 -3.06 -5.82
C LEU A 52 17.71 -4.29 -5.50
N THR A 53 18.48 -4.23 -4.41
CA THR A 53 19.43 -5.27 -3.97
C THR A 53 18.85 -6.29 -2.98
N LYS A 54 17.63 -6.09 -2.46
CA LYS A 54 17.03 -7.01 -1.48
C LYS A 54 15.98 -7.92 -2.09
N THR A 55 16.16 -9.23 -1.91
CA THR A 55 15.25 -10.33 -2.25
C THR A 55 14.05 -10.41 -1.30
N THR A 56 13.40 -9.28 -0.99
CA THR A 56 12.13 -9.36 -0.28
C THR A 56 11.07 -9.82 -1.26
N THR A 57 10.36 -10.90 -0.94
CA THR A 57 9.31 -11.44 -1.81
C THR A 57 8.30 -10.34 -2.10
N VAL A 58 8.05 -10.08 -3.39
CA VAL A 58 7.12 -9.04 -3.84
C VAL A 58 5.77 -9.14 -3.11
N ASN A 59 5.28 -10.36 -2.85
CA ASN A 59 4.07 -10.61 -2.06
C ASN A 59 4.12 -10.01 -0.63
N TYR A 60 5.27 -10.03 0.05
CA TYR A 60 5.43 -9.42 1.36
C TYR A 60 5.26 -7.90 1.30
N GLN A 61 5.80 -7.26 0.26
CA GLN A 61 5.64 -5.81 0.05
C GLN A 61 4.20 -5.44 -0.20
N TYR A 62 3.50 -6.23 -1.02
CA TYR A 62 2.07 -6.04 -1.28
C TYR A 62 1.27 -6.17 0.01
N HIS A 63 1.54 -7.18 0.83
CA HIS A 63 0.88 -7.36 2.13
C HIS A 63 1.13 -6.18 3.08
N GLN A 64 2.38 -5.73 3.20
CA GLN A 64 2.73 -4.57 4.04
C GLN A 64 2.06 -3.28 3.54
N LEU A 65 1.99 -3.08 2.22
CA LEU A 65 1.36 -1.90 1.64
C LEU A 65 -0.14 -1.87 1.93
N ARG A 66 -0.85 -3.00 1.72
CA ARG A 66 -2.27 -3.13 2.08
C ARG A 66 -2.52 -2.83 3.56
N LYS A 67 -1.64 -3.32 4.45
CA LYS A 67 -1.74 -3.08 5.89
C LYS A 67 -1.58 -1.60 6.23
N ASN A 68 -0.60 -0.92 5.64
CA ASN A 68 -0.36 0.50 5.88
C ASN A 68 -1.47 1.39 5.31
N LEU A 69 -2.00 1.04 4.14
CA LEU A 69 -3.15 1.70 3.53
C LEU A 69 -4.40 1.57 4.42
N ARG A 70 -4.72 0.35 4.88
CA ARG A 70 -5.84 0.14 5.83
C ARG A 70 -5.65 0.91 7.13
N ALA A 71 -4.42 0.95 7.67
CA ALA A 71 -4.12 1.72 8.88
C ALA A 71 -4.31 3.23 8.71
N ASN A 72 -4.24 3.74 7.48
CA ASN A 72 -4.47 5.15 7.15
C ASN A 72 -5.92 5.49 6.81
N GLY A 73 -6.83 4.51 6.87
CA GLY A 73 -8.18 4.71 6.33
C GLY A 73 -8.14 4.85 4.80
N MET A 74 -7.39 3.99 4.12
CA MET A 74 -7.36 3.87 2.65
C MET A 74 -7.43 2.40 2.21
N GLY A 75 -8.30 1.62 2.83
CA GLY A 75 -8.55 0.23 2.48
C GLY A 75 -9.29 0.07 1.13
N PRO A 76 -9.76 -1.16 0.84
CA PRO A 76 -10.27 -1.49 -0.48
C PRO A 76 -11.59 -0.76 -0.81
N PRO A 77 -11.89 -0.52 -2.09
CA PRO A 77 -13.06 0.25 -2.53
C PRO A 77 -14.41 -0.25 -1.97
N ASN A 78 -14.53 -1.55 -1.71
CA ASN A 78 -15.73 -2.15 -1.10
C ASN A 78 -15.94 -1.77 0.38
N GLU A 79 -14.87 -1.40 1.10
CA GLU A 79 -14.90 -0.94 2.50
C GLU A 79 -14.83 0.61 2.60
N PHE A 80 -14.43 1.32 1.54
CA PHE A 80 -14.13 2.76 1.57
C PHE A 80 -15.22 3.69 1.02
N SER A 81 -16.27 3.13 0.40
CA SER A 81 -17.40 3.91 -0.15
C SER A 81 -18.19 4.74 0.87
N MET A 82 -17.97 4.60 2.18
CA MET A 82 -18.70 5.38 3.20
C MET A 82 -17.92 6.55 3.80
N ASP A 83 -16.57 6.55 3.79
CA ASP A 83 -15.76 7.55 4.54
C ASP A 83 -14.64 8.23 3.73
N PHE A 84 -14.40 7.82 2.48
CA PHE A 84 -13.33 8.42 1.67
C PHE A 84 -13.74 9.82 1.14
N LYS A 85 -13.36 10.88 1.87
CA LYS A 85 -13.58 12.29 1.47
C LYS A 85 -12.56 12.76 0.45
N SER A 86 -12.60 12.19 -0.75
CA SER A 86 -11.67 12.50 -1.83
C SER A 86 -12.39 12.53 -3.17
N SER A 87 -11.83 13.26 -4.13
CA SER A 87 -12.38 13.44 -5.48
C SER A 87 -12.51 12.11 -6.23
N ALA A 88 -13.43 12.03 -7.20
CA ALA A 88 -13.63 10.83 -8.02
C ALA A 88 -12.34 10.32 -8.70
N GLU A 89 -11.44 11.23 -9.08
CA GLU A 89 -10.13 10.89 -9.65
C GLU A 89 -9.19 10.24 -8.62
N GLN A 90 -9.20 10.75 -7.38
CA GLN A 90 -8.42 10.20 -6.26
C GLN A 90 -8.92 8.80 -5.89
N GLN A 91 -10.24 8.60 -5.88
CA GLN A 91 -10.86 7.30 -5.64
C GLN A 91 -10.47 6.29 -6.72
N LYS A 92 -10.44 6.70 -7.99
CA LYS A 92 -10.02 5.86 -9.10
C LYS A 92 -8.55 5.45 -9.02
N LEU A 93 -7.66 6.35 -8.60
CA LEU A 93 -6.24 6.04 -8.37
C LEU A 93 -6.04 5.04 -7.24
N LEU A 94 -6.79 5.19 -6.15
CA LEU A 94 -6.76 4.26 -5.02
C LEU A 94 -7.33 2.89 -5.43
N GLU A 95 -8.41 2.87 -6.21
CA GLU A 95 -8.99 1.64 -6.76
C GLU A 95 -7.99 0.92 -7.68
N GLU A 96 -7.32 1.64 -8.58
CA GLU A 96 -6.29 1.08 -9.45
C GLU A 96 -5.12 0.49 -8.64
N LEU A 97 -4.69 1.18 -7.57
CA LEU A 97 -3.70 0.67 -6.63
C LEU A 97 -4.18 -0.62 -5.95
N TRP A 98 -5.44 -0.68 -5.50
CA TRP A 98 -6.02 -1.86 -4.86
C TRP A 98 -6.22 -3.04 -5.82
N VAL A 99 -6.62 -2.78 -7.07
CA VAL A 99 -6.70 -3.77 -8.14
C VAL A 99 -5.32 -4.36 -8.41
N TYR A 100 -4.29 -3.52 -8.47
CA TYR A 100 -2.93 -3.97 -8.70
C TYR A 100 -2.36 -4.72 -7.49
N LEU A 101 -2.67 -4.25 -6.27
CA LEU A 101 -2.36 -4.96 -5.04
C LEU A 101 -3.07 -6.31 -4.98
N GLY A 102 -4.23 -6.44 -5.64
CA GLY A 102 -5.17 -7.53 -5.50
C GLY A 102 -5.92 -7.43 -4.17
N THR A 103 -7.24 -7.64 -4.20
CA THR A 103 -7.94 -8.18 -3.02
C THR A 103 -7.43 -9.60 -2.80
N ASP A 104 -7.25 -9.98 -1.55
CA ASP A 104 -6.71 -11.28 -1.18
C ASP A 104 -7.68 -12.39 -1.62
N GLU A 105 -7.56 -12.87 -2.86
CA GLU A 105 -8.37 -13.99 -3.37
C GLU A 105 -7.53 -15.17 -3.87
N GLU A 106 -6.21 -15.17 -3.63
CA GLU A 106 -5.40 -16.38 -3.75
C GLU A 106 -4.49 -16.58 -2.53
N GLY A 107 -5.09 -17.28 -1.56
CA GLY A 107 -4.52 -18.12 -0.50
C GLY A 107 -3.07 -17.96 -0.09
N GLN A 108 -2.85 -17.56 1.17
CA GLN A 108 -2.38 -18.48 2.21
C GLN A 108 -2.42 -17.83 3.62
N THR A 109 -3.43 -18.15 4.43
CA THR A 109 -3.11 -18.63 5.78
C THR A 109 -3.10 -20.16 5.66
N PRO A 110 -2.00 -20.83 6.03
CA PRO A 110 -1.93 -21.33 7.39
C PRO A 110 -0.52 -21.19 7.97
N TYR A 111 -0.16 -20.02 8.49
CA TYR A 111 0.86 -19.98 9.54
C TYR A 111 0.55 -18.80 10.46
N GLY A 112 -0.43 -19.01 11.33
CA GLY A 112 -0.89 -18.03 12.30
C GLY A 112 -1.99 -18.57 13.22
N GLY A 113 -1.66 -19.57 14.04
CA GLY A 113 -2.50 -20.19 15.07
C GLY A 113 -2.65 -21.69 14.80
N GLU A 114 -2.14 -22.63 15.60
CA GLU A 114 -2.01 -22.64 17.06
C GLU A 114 -0.60 -23.07 17.52
N VAL A 115 -0.12 -22.38 18.55
CA VAL A 115 0.86 -22.89 19.48
C VAL A 115 0.13 -23.83 20.44
N ASP A 116 0.03 -25.11 20.13
CA ASP A 116 -0.32 -26.09 21.16
C ASP A 116 0.97 -26.62 21.78
N ARG A 117 1.25 -26.06 22.96
CA ARG A 117 2.26 -26.52 23.90
C ARG A 117 1.45 -27.06 25.08
N GLY A 118 1.12 -28.35 25.05
CA GLY A 118 0.41 -29.08 26.09
C GLY A 118 0.86 -30.54 26.12
#